data_AF-A0A9D9UEW9-F1
#
_entry.id   AF-A0A9D9UEW9-F1
#
_cell.length_a   1.000
_cell.length_b   1.000
_cell.length_c   1.000
_cell.angle_alpha   90.00
_cell.angle_beta   90.00
_cell.angle_gamma   90.00
#
_symmetry.space_group_name_H-M   'P 1'
#
loop_
_entity.id
_entity.type
_entity.pdbx_description
1 polymer ?
#
loop_
_entity_poly.entity_id
_entity_poly.type
_entity_poly.pdbx_seq_one_letter_code
_entity_poly.pdbx_strand_id
1 'polypeptide(L)'
;MGYRLRANNVNAIGHLIEGNVSTFLDHLLLDDEVFDSAIDYFNQFLSEKSTDFISSNQRRFDRRISELNRAWRKVKEELYTLKYENDQNDDRRRILLRYFKDLSSLLGSYELKFLILPGFENNELNSYLVNEENLKQWLSYESFLSYLIIQLKENPNSNEFNVFDSFEHYPLALDRIDEWPGVLIWENYRFPTFKREKNPSRGVFVPIQNKKDLNRIFEKLSFEKYFFNSILKEFGNSRNNNIVDIIHLSDIHVGSKNEELKHRRLFHILENHKMKYHGREKILTLISGDLVDSPNEDNYIKYKNFESTLKRIGFENIFTVLGNHDYNEDGYKTSGRKAKNAIQQLSDNNSVEIIESHKLILIRINSNMEGALAQGEVGKEQLSEIGNQLDLIPALESYCLIIMLHHHPFELERPHWMRKALFERILGDYFINKSLKLKDSEYFINWLKQRNIEFVLHGHKHIPLLFQRENLNIISAGSSTGSIIHSEKDKTFLTYNVIRYDLNKKRPISASILYEDILGSGSKNYQMVKYAP
;
A
#
# COMPACT_ATOMS: atom_id res chain seq x y z
N MET A 1 -4.79 20.34 22.17
CA MET A 1 -5.33 21.01 20.97
C MET A 1 -5.98 19.94 20.11
N GLY A 2 -7.13 20.21 19.53
CA GLY A 2 -7.75 19.27 18.61
C GLY A 2 -8.28 19.98 17.38
N TYR A 3 -8.24 19.28 16.26
CA TYR A 3 -8.83 19.78 15.03
C TYR A 3 -9.35 18.66 14.14
N ARG A 4 -10.29 19.03 13.27
CA ARG A 4 -11.03 18.09 12.42
C ARG A 4 -10.66 18.27 10.95
N LEU A 5 -10.46 17.17 10.23
CA LEU A 5 -10.11 17.19 8.80
C LEU A 5 -10.82 16.08 8.03
N ARG A 6 -10.82 16.18 6.69
CA ARG A 6 -11.30 15.12 5.80
C ARG A 6 -10.24 14.04 5.59
N ALA A 7 -10.64 12.80 5.34
CA ALA A 7 -9.74 11.67 5.21
C ALA A 7 -8.63 11.88 4.15
N ASN A 8 -8.97 12.53 3.03
CA ASN A 8 -8.02 12.84 1.94
C ASN A 8 -6.88 13.80 2.35
N ASN A 9 -7.08 14.60 3.41
CA ASN A 9 -6.07 15.55 3.88
C ASN A 9 -5.11 14.99 4.93
N VAL A 10 -5.35 13.77 5.44
CA VAL A 10 -4.57 13.15 6.52
C VAL A 10 -3.09 13.15 6.18
N ASN A 11 -2.72 12.69 4.97
CA ASN A 11 -1.31 12.53 4.63
C ASN A 11 -0.59 13.89 4.50
N ALA A 12 -1.18 14.82 3.76
CA ALA A 12 -0.62 16.16 3.58
C ALA A 12 -0.44 16.87 4.94
N ILE A 13 -1.47 16.87 5.79
CA ILE A 13 -1.38 17.51 7.10
C ILE A 13 -0.39 16.77 8.02
N GLY A 14 -0.26 15.45 7.89
CA GLY A 14 0.80 14.67 8.55
C GLY A 14 2.20 15.18 8.22
N HIS A 15 2.53 15.38 6.94
CA HIS A 15 3.82 15.98 6.54
C HIS A 15 4.03 17.37 7.14
N LEU A 16 2.97 18.20 7.13
CA LEU A 16 3.03 19.53 7.71
C LEU A 16 3.33 19.47 9.21
N ILE A 17 2.72 18.56 9.96
CA ILE A 17 3.00 18.36 11.39
C ILE A 17 4.44 17.90 11.65
N GLU A 18 4.98 17.04 10.78
CA GLU A 18 6.33 16.50 10.91
C GLU A 18 7.44 17.47 10.47
N GLY A 19 7.08 18.59 9.84
CA GLY A 19 8.06 19.54 9.32
C GLY A 19 8.54 19.27 7.90
N ASN A 20 7.91 18.30 7.21
CA ASN A 20 8.17 17.96 5.80
C ASN A 20 7.45 18.96 4.87
N VAL A 21 7.74 20.25 5.05
CA VAL A 21 7.00 21.36 4.42
C VAL A 21 7.15 21.38 2.89
N SER A 22 8.31 20.99 2.35
CA SER A 22 8.48 20.87 0.90
C SER A 22 7.60 19.79 0.32
N THR A 23 7.65 18.58 0.89
CA THR A 23 6.80 17.44 0.49
C THR A 23 5.32 17.80 0.58
N PHE A 24 4.92 18.45 1.66
CA PHE A 24 3.57 18.95 1.82
C PHE A 24 3.15 19.88 0.67
N LEU A 25 3.99 20.87 0.32
CA LEU A 25 3.71 21.79 -0.78
C LEU A 25 3.65 21.04 -2.12
N ASP A 26 4.54 20.09 -2.35
CA ASP A 26 4.55 19.30 -3.59
C ASP A 26 3.26 18.47 -3.72
N HIS A 27 2.79 17.84 -2.64
CA HIS A 27 1.51 17.11 -2.63
C HIS A 27 0.32 18.00 -2.96
N LEU A 28 0.28 19.22 -2.42
CA LEU A 28 -0.79 20.17 -2.74
C LEU A 28 -0.82 20.50 -4.23
N LEU A 29 0.34 20.66 -4.86
CA LEU A 29 0.41 21.10 -6.25
C LEU A 29 0.06 19.97 -7.23
N LEU A 30 0.33 18.71 -6.86
CA LEU A 30 0.18 17.54 -7.74
C LEU A 30 -1.27 17.09 -7.96
N ASP A 31 -2.16 17.24 -6.98
CA ASP A 31 -3.53 16.70 -7.02
C ASP A 31 -4.55 17.83 -6.81
N ASP A 32 -5.53 17.95 -7.71
CA ASP A 32 -6.55 19.01 -7.67
C ASP A 32 -7.53 18.83 -6.51
N GLU A 33 -7.94 17.59 -6.22
CA GLU A 33 -8.87 17.30 -5.13
C GLU A 33 -8.20 17.54 -3.77
N VAL A 34 -6.93 17.12 -3.62
CA VAL A 34 -6.12 17.41 -2.43
C VAL A 34 -5.89 18.91 -2.29
N PHE A 35 -5.59 19.62 -3.39
CA PHE A 35 -5.40 21.07 -3.37
C PHE A 35 -6.65 21.79 -2.86
N ASP A 36 -7.80 21.55 -3.50
CA ASP A 36 -9.05 22.23 -3.16
C ASP A 36 -9.50 21.89 -1.73
N SER A 37 -9.41 20.61 -1.35
CA SER A 37 -9.69 20.14 0.01
C SER A 37 -8.78 20.80 1.06
N ALA A 38 -7.49 20.99 0.75
CA ALA A 38 -6.54 21.64 1.63
C ALA A 38 -6.76 23.16 1.71
N ILE A 39 -7.10 23.83 0.61
CA ILE A 39 -7.46 25.24 0.61
C ILE A 39 -8.70 25.48 1.46
N ASP A 40 -9.73 24.67 1.31
CA ASP A 40 -10.93 24.71 2.14
C ASP A 40 -10.61 24.48 3.61
N TYR A 41 -9.75 23.50 3.88
CA TYR A 41 -9.24 23.24 5.22
C TYR A 41 -8.56 24.47 5.82
N PHE A 42 -7.62 25.13 5.12
CA PHE A 42 -6.94 26.31 5.67
C PHE A 42 -7.86 27.51 5.82
N ASN A 43 -8.81 27.71 4.91
CA ASN A 43 -9.83 28.75 5.05
C ASN A 43 -10.62 28.56 6.35
N GLN A 44 -10.95 27.32 6.70
CA GLN A 44 -11.64 26.99 7.96
C GLN A 44 -10.70 27.11 9.16
N PHE A 45 -9.54 26.46 9.13
CA PHE A 45 -8.56 26.39 10.22
C PHE A 45 -8.08 27.78 10.66
N LEU A 46 -7.88 28.70 9.71
CA LEU A 46 -7.39 30.06 9.99
C LEU A 46 -8.51 31.06 10.26
N SER A 47 -9.78 30.67 10.06
CA SER A 47 -10.92 31.54 10.37
C SER A 47 -11.10 31.73 11.87
N GLU A 48 -11.44 32.95 12.29
CA GLU A 48 -11.73 33.29 13.69
C GLU A 48 -12.99 32.57 14.24
N LYS A 49 -13.77 31.91 13.38
CA LYS A 49 -15.03 31.22 13.73
C LYS A 49 -14.95 29.70 13.57
N SER A 50 -13.75 29.12 13.46
CA SER A 50 -13.61 27.68 13.24
C SER A 50 -14.19 26.88 14.40
N THR A 51 -15.29 26.16 14.17
CA THR A 51 -15.84 25.17 15.11
C THR A 51 -15.04 23.87 15.09
N ASP A 52 -14.25 23.66 14.03
CA ASP A 52 -13.42 22.49 13.84
C ASP A 52 -12.09 22.54 14.59
N PHE A 53 -11.88 23.56 15.41
CA PHE A 53 -10.66 23.77 16.18
C PHE A 53 -10.96 24.04 17.65
N ILE A 54 -10.25 23.33 18.55
CA ILE A 54 -10.40 23.47 20.00
C ILE A 54 -9.02 23.49 20.67
N SER A 55 -8.74 24.51 21.48
CA SER A 55 -7.48 24.62 22.25
C SER A 55 -7.70 24.90 23.73
N SER A 56 -6.97 24.17 24.58
CA SER A 56 -6.90 24.44 26.02
C SER A 56 -6.13 25.72 26.37
N ASN A 57 -5.36 26.29 25.42
CA ASN A 57 -4.70 27.58 25.55
C ASN A 57 -5.09 28.49 24.39
N GLN A 58 -6.37 28.87 24.37
CA GLN A 58 -6.99 29.64 23.29
C GLN A 58 -6.23 30.95 23.03
N ARG A 59 -5.92 31.73 24.07
CA ARG A 59 -5.23 33.03 23.92
C ARG A 59 -3.87 32.95 23.19
N ARG A 60 -3.02 31.97 23.54
CA ARG A 60 -1.70 31.80 22.89
C ARG A 60 -1.88 31.37 21.43
N PHE A 61 -2.86 30.52 21.18
CA PHE A 61 -3.18 30.03 19.85
C PHE A 61 -3.73 31.16 18.97
N ASP A 62 -4.74 31.90 19.46
CA ASP A 62 -5.38 33.02 18.75
C ASP A 62 -4.36 34.05 18.26
N ARG A 63 -3.36 34.38 19.10
CA ARG A 63 -2.30 35.31 18.71
C ARG A 63 -1.50 34.80 17.52
N ARG A 64 -1.04 33.54 17.57
CA ARG A 64 -0.24 32.94 16.48
C ARG A 64 -1.07 32.74 15.21
N ILE A 65 -2.32 32.31 15.34
CA ILE A 65 -3.22 32.17 14.19
C ILE A 65 -3.56 33.51 13.58
N SER A 66 -3.78 34.56 14.37
CA SER A 66 -4.06 35.90 13.82
C SER A 66 -2.92 36.39 12.90
N GLU A 67 -1.67 36.10 13.25
CA GLU A 67 -0.51 36.41 12.40
C GLU A 67 -0.53 35.61 11.10
N LEU A 68 -0.78 34.30 11.18
CA LEU A 68 -0.87 33.41 10.01
C LEU A 68 -2.07 33.77 9.11
N ASN A 69 -3.23 34.05 9.68
CA ASN A 69 -4.46 34.42 8.98
C ASN A 69 -4.27 35.71 8.16
N ARG A 70 -3.58 36.72 8.71
CA ARG A 70 -3.24 37.95 7.96
C ARG A 70 -2.40 37.67 6.72
N ALA A 71 -1.48 36.70 6.80
CA ALA A 71 -0.65 36.30 5.67
C ALA A 71 -1.38 35.37 4.69
N TRP A 72 -2.38 34.62 5.16
CA TRP A 72 -3.05 33.57 4.40
C TRP A 72 -3.64 34.04 3.07
N ARG A 73 -4.28 35.22 3.03
CA ARG A 73 -4.85 35.74 1.77
C ARG A 73 -3.80 35.83 0.66
N LYS A 74 -2.62 36.38 0.98
CA LYS A 74 -1.51 36.47 0.03
C LYS A 74 -0.95 35.10 -0.32
N VAL A 75 -0.75 34.24 0.69
CA VAL A 75 -0.24 32.87 0.48
C VAL A 75 -1.16 32.06 -0.43
N LYS A 76 -2.47 32.20 -0.26
CA LYS A 76 -3.49 31.57 -1.09
C LYS A 76 -3.36 32.03 -2.55
N GLU A 77 -3.25 33.34 -2.79
CA GLU A 77 -3.04 33.88 -4.15
C GLU A 77 -1.76 33.31 -4.80
N GLU A 78 -0.65 33.23 -4.05
CA GLU A 78 0.60 32.64 -4.54
C GLU A 78 0.47 31.14 -4.83
N LEU A 79 -0.29 30.39 -4.03
CA LEU A 79 -0.58 28.96 -4.25
C LEU A 79 -1.36 28.73 -5.56
N TYR A 80 -2.42 29.49 -5.79
CA TYR A 80 -3.19 29.41 -7.04
C TYR A 80 -2.31 29.74 -8.25
N THR A 81 -1.46 30.77 -8.12
CA THR A 81 -0.53 31.13 -9.19
C THR A 81 0.42 29.98 -9.51
N LEU A 82 1.07 29.41 -8.49
CA LEU A 82 2.00 28.29 -8.66
C LEU A 82 1.35 27.05 -9.29
N LYS A 83 0.11 26.73 -8.90
CA LYS A 83 -0.61 25.55 -9.42
C LYS A 83 -1.09 25.74 -10.86
N TYR A 84 -1.75 26.86 -11.15
CA TYR A 84 -2.50 27.02 -12.41
C TYR A 84 -1.78 27.85 -13.48
N GLU A 85 -0.83 28.72 -13.10
CA GLU A 85 -0.04 29.49 -14.07
C GLU A 85 1.28 28.80 -14.44
N ASN A 86 1.57 27.63 -13.83
CA ASN A 86 2.80 26.86 -13.99
C ASN A 86 4.07 27.72 -13.79
N ASP A 87 4.00 28.70 -12.88
CA ASP A 87 5.08 29.63 -12.58
C ASP A 87 6.12 28.97 -11.66
N GLN A 88 7.25 28.55 -12.23
CA GLN A 88 8.38 27.92 -11.50
C GLN A 88 9.24 28.94 -10.73
N ASN A 89 8.67 30.06 -10.30
CA ASN A 89 9.39 31.11 -9.58
C ASN A 89 9.83 30.65 -8.19
N ASP A 90 11.15 30.44 -8.04
CA ASP A 90 11.80 30.03 -6.80
C ASP A 90 11.48 30.94 -5.61
N ASP A 91 11.32 32.26 -5.82
CA ASP A 91 11.04 33.20 -4.75
C ASP A 91 9.61 33.05 -4.22
N ARG A 92 8.63 32.77 -5.09
CA ARG A 92 7.27 32.44 -4.66
C ARG A 92 7.25 31.16 -3.85
N ARG A 93 7.93 30.12 -4.34
CA ARG A 93 8.06 28.85 -3.61
C ARG A 93 8.67 29.07 -2.23
N ARG A 94 9.72 29.89 -2.11
CA ARG A 94 10.32 30.25 -0.80
C ARG A 94 9.35 30.95 0.15
N ILE A 95 8.49 31.85 -0.35
CA ILE A 95 7.45 32.51 0.47
C ILE A 95 6.48 31.48 1.04
N LEU A 96 5.99 30.56 0.21
CA LEU A 96 5.10 29.48 0.64
C LEU A 96 5.76 28.55 1.66
N LEU A 97 6.99 28.11 1.37
CA LEU A 97 7.76 27.26 2.28
C LEU A 97 7.97 27.91 3.64
N ARG A 98 8.23 29.23 3.69
CA ARG A 98 8.38 29.96 4.95
C ARG A 98 7.07 30.01 5.73
N TYR A 99 5.96 30.31 5.07
CA TYR A 99 4.64 30.33 5.70
C TYR A 99 4.28 28.96 6.30
N PHE A 100 4.41 27.89 5.51
CA PHE A 100 4.10 26.54 5.97
C PHE A 100 5.08 26.03 7.01
N LYS A 101 6.33 26.53 7.05
CA LYS A 101 7.26 26.27 8.15
C LYS A 101 6.80 26.88 9.47
N ASP A 102 6.27 28.09 9.45
CA ASP A 102 5.74 28.74 10.67
C ASP A 102 4.49 28.02 11.17
N LEU A 103 3.61 27.60 10.25
CA LEU A 103 2.44 26.79 10.57
C LEU A 103 2.82 25.39 11.09
N SER A 104 3.78 24.73 10.43
CA SER A 104 4.36 23.47 10.88
C SER A 104 4.95 23.58 12.30
N SER A 105 5.66 24.68 12.60
CA SER A 105 6.19 24.92 13.95
C SER A 105 5.09 25.04 15.00
N LEU A 106 3.92 25.57 14.65
CA LEU A 106 2.77 25.60 15.55
C LEU A 106 2.23 24.18 15.79
N LEU A 107 1.90 23.44 14.73
CA LEU A 107 1.27 22.12 14.82
C LEU A 107 2.23 21.03 15.35
N GLY A 108 3.50 21.07 14.95
CA GLY A 108 4.52 20.10 15.32
C GLY A 108 5.04 20.25 16.76
N SER A 109 4.77 21.38 17.42
CA SER A 109 5.30 21.71 18.76
C SER A 109 4.73 20.87 19.91
N TYR A 110 3.61 20.18 19.68
CA TYR A 110 2.99 19.30 20.67
C TYR A 110 3.84 18.04 20.90
N GLU A 111 3.96 17.58 22.14
CA GLU A 111 4.76 16.38 22.46
C GLU A 111 4.14 15.12 21.89
N LEU A 112 2.83 14.95 22.08
CA LEU A 112 2.06 13.83 21.59
C LEU A 112 1.11 14.25 20.47
N LYS A 113 0.91 13.36 19.50
CA LYS A 113 -0.09 13.51 18.46
C LYS A 113 -0.94 12.25 18.39
N PHE A 114 -2.23 12.45 18.15
CA PHE A 114 -3.24 11.43 18.03
C PHE A 114 -3.95 11.64 16.70
N LEU A 115 -4.06 10.61 15.89
CA LEU A 115 -4.93 10.57 14.72
C LEU A 115 -6.00 9.51 14.96
N ILE A 116 -7.24 9.96 15.10
CA ILE A 116 -8.41 9.11 15.33
C ILE A 116 -8.89 8.58 13.99
N LEU A 117 -8.86 7.25 13.83
CA LEU A 117 -9.14 6.57 12.58
C LEU A 117 -10.41 5.72 12.72
N PRO A 118 -11.57 6.19 12.21
CA PRO A 118 -12.77 5.35 12.12
C PRO A 118 -12.56 4.20 11.13
N GLY A 119 -13.32 3.13 11.30
CA GLY A 119 -13.42 2.06 10.30
C GLY A 119 -14.28 2.47 9.10
N PHE A 120 -14.46 1.52 8.19
CA PHE A 120 -15.16 1.73 6.91
C PHE A 120 -16.67 1.49 6.99
N GLU A 121 -17.14 0.88 8.08
CA GLU A 121 -18.53 0.50 8.27
C GLU A 121 -19.34 1.59 8.98
N ASN A 122 -20.62 1.70 8.67
CA ASN A 122 -21.53 2.57 9.40
C ASN A 122 -22.02 1.87 10.67
N ASN A 123 -21.33 2.09 11.79
CA ASN A 123 -21.69 1.55 13.10
C ASN A 123 -21.53 2.60 14.22
N GLU A 124 -22.04 2.27 15.41
CA GLU A 124 -22.07 3.19 16.57
C GLU A 124 -20.68 3.67 16.98
N LEU A 125 -19.66 2.80 16.90
CA LEU A 125 -18.29 3.15 17.23
C LEU A 125 -17.74 4.17 16.23
N ASN A 126 -17.89 3.93 14.92
CA ASN A 126 -17.40 4.85 13.90
C ASN A 126 -18.13 6.20 13.96
N SER A 127 -19.45 6.20 14.21
CA SER A 127 -20.21 7.44 14.47
C SER A 127 -19.69 8.19 15.71
N TYR A 128 -19.27 7.48 16.76
CA TYR A 128 -18.63 8.09 17.92
C TYR A 128 -17.28 8.72 17.58
N LEU A 129 -16.48 8.07 16.72
CA LEU A 129 -15.13 8.54 16.39
C LEU A 129 -15.10 9.83 15.55
N VAL A 130 -16.11 10.07 14.72
CA VAL A 130 -16.20 11.27 13.84
C VAL A 130 -17.00 12.44 14.44
N ASN A 131 -17.67 12.21 15.59
CA ASN A 131 -18.53 13.20 16.22
C ASN A 131 -17.72 14.27 16.98
N GLU A 132 -18.00 15.53 16.67
CA GLU A 132 -17.32 16.71 17.21
C GLU A 132 -17.39 16.82 18.74
N GLU A 133 -18.51 16.45 19.36
CA GLU A 133 -18.68 16.58 20.81
C GLU A 133 -17.70 15.67 21.58
N ASN A 134 -17.35 14.52 20.98
CA ASN A 134 -16.38 13.61 21.59
C ASN A 134 -14.96 14.17 21.54
N LEU A 135 -14.63 14.98 20.52
CA LEU A 135 -13.34 15.70 20.49
C LEU A 135 -13.22 16.68 21.67
N LYS A 136 -14.30 17.40 22.00
CA LYS A 136 -14.35 18.31 23.16
C LYS A 136 -14.10 17.53 24.45
N GLN A 137 -14.72 16.36 24.60
CA GLN A 137 -14.48 15.47 25.73
C GLN A 137 -13.03 14.98 25.81
N TRP A 138 -12.42 14.53 24.71
CA TRP A 138 -11.03 14.05 24.76
C TRP A 138 -10.03 15.16 25.06
N LEU A 139 -10.34 16.40 24.71
CA LEU A 139 -9.54 17.58 25.04
C LEU A 139 -9.71 18.07 26.48
N SER A 140 -10.75 17.62 27.20
CA SER A 140 -10.93 17.99 28.61
C SER A 140 -10.05 17.19 29.56
N TYR A 141 -9.36 16.14 29.08
CA TYR A 141 -8.42 15.38 29.88
C TYR A 141 -7.18 16.25 30.19
N GLU A 142 -6.94 16.46 31.48
CA GLU A 142 -5.69 17.05 31.95
C GLU A 142 -4.52 16.13 31.59
N SER A 143 -3.36 16.69 31.24
CA SER A 143 -2.18 15.89 30.93
C SER A 143 -0.90 16.64 31.29
N PHE A 144 0.12 15.87 31.68
CA PHE A 144 1.48 16.39 31.87
C PHE A 144 2.16 16.78 30.56
N LEU A 145 1.67 16.26 29.43
CA LEU A 145 2.25 16.44 28.10
C LEU A 145 1.35 17.32 27.25
N SER A 146 1.96 18.14 26.40
CA SER A 146 1.22 18.82 25.36
C SER A 146 0.78 17.82 24.29
N TYR A 147 -0.50 17.81 23.92
CA TYR A 147 -1.01 16.89 22.88
C TYR A 147 -1.89 17.55 21.82
N LEU A 148 -1.85 16.96 20.63
CA LEU A 148 -2.64 17.30 19.46
C LEU A 148 -3.54 16.12 19.06
N ILE A 149 -4.85 16.34 18.95
CA ILE A 149 -5.80 15.34 18.44
C ILE A 149 -6.26 15.75 17.03
N ILE A 150 -6.14 14.83 16.09
CA ILE A 150 -6.63 14.93 14.74
C ILE A 150 -7.81 13.98 14.61
N GLN A 151 -8.99 14.52 14.33
CA GLN A 151 -10.21 13.74 14.18
C GLN A 151 -10.69 13.82 12.73
N LEU A 152 -11.11 12.68 12.16
CA LEU A 152 -11.76 12.71 10.84
C LEU A 152 -13.19 13.25 10.95
N LYS A 153 -13.61 14.02 9.95
CA LYS A 153 -14.98 14.54 9.82
C LYS A 153 -15.96 13.47 9.31
N GLU A 154 -15.45 12.44 8.66
CA GLU A 154 -16.24 11.37 8.04
C GLU A 154 -15.54 10.00 8.16
N ASN A 155 -16.32 8.93 7.95
CA ASN A 155 -15.77 7.59 7.76
C ASN A 155 -15.09 7.52 6.39
N PRO A 156 -13.92 6.88 6.27
CA PRO A 156 -13.29 6.63 4.97
C PRO A 156 -14.18 5.72 4.12
N ASN A 157 -14.21 5.96 2.80
CA ASN A 157 -14.88 5.08 1.86
C ASN A 157 -14.11 3.75 1.71
N SER A 158 -14.82 2.63 1.62
CA SER A 158 -14.26 1.28 1.52
C SER A 158 -13.61 0.95 0.18
N ASN A 159 -13.96 1.69 -0.88
CA ASN A 159 -13.74 1.17 -2.23
C ASN A 159 -12.30 1.27 -2.69
N GLU A 160 -11.59 2.37 -2.45
CA GLU A 160 -10.15 2.49 -2.73
C GLU A 160 -9.53 3.56 -1.81
N PHE A 161 -8.42 3.22 -1.13
CA PHE A 161 -7.66 4.16 -0.31
C PHE A 161 -6.24 4.30 -0.88
N ASN A 162 -5.94 5.48 -1.44
CA ASN A 162 -4.66 5.79 -2.06
C ASN A 162 -3.88 6.78 -1.19
N VAL A 163 -2.62 6.44 -0.89
CA VAL A 163 -1.69 7.32 -0.16
C VAL A 163 -0.38 7.36 -0.91
N PHE A 164 -0.01 8.54 -1.39
CA PHE A 164 1.27 8.80 -2.03
C PHE A 164 2.22 9.48 -1.04
N ASP A 165 3.49 9.03 -1.02
CA ASP A 165 4.56 9.39 -0.08
C ASP A 165 4.03 9.57 1.33
N SER A 166 3.69 8.48 2.02
CA SER A 166 3.12 8.55 3.36
C SER A 166 4.05 9.27 4.35
N PHE A 167 3.49 10.12 5.23
CA PHE A 167 4.24 10.68 6.37
C PHE A 167 4.75 9.56 7.30
N GLU A 168 5.78 9.84 8.09
CA GLU A 168 6.64 8.82 8.73
C GLU A 168 5.87 7.75 9.52
N HIS A 169 4.84 8.16 10.27
CA HIS A 169 4.11 7.25 11.15
C HIS A 169 2.83 6.67 10.54
N TYR A 170 2.35 7.18 9.41
CA TYR A 170 1.10 6.69 8.83
C TYR A 170 1.12 5.20 8.46
N PRO A 171 2.24 4.66 7.93
CA PRO A 171 2.39 3.23 7.68
C PRO A 171 1.97 2.34 8.85
N LEU A 172 2.21 2.76 10.11
CA LEU A 172 1.82 1.98 11.28
C LEU A 172 0.30 1.69 11.36
N ALA A 173 -0.51 2.60 10.81
CA ALA A 173 -1.95 2.44 10.71
C ALA A 173 -2.38 1.80 9.37
N LEU A 174 -1.74 2.18 8.25
CA LEU A 174 -2.06 1.64 6.92
C LEU A 174 -1.77 0.14 6.81
N ASP A 175 -0.62 -0.27 7.36
CA ASP A 175 -0.20 -1.68 7.48
C ASP A 175 -1.16 -2.50 8.38
N ARG A 176 -2.12 -1.84 9.07
CA ARG A 176 -3.13 -2.42 9.95
C ARG A 176 -4.57 -1.96 9.63
N ILE A 177 -4.83 -1.63 8.35
CA ILE A 177 -6.14 -1.14 7.85
C ILE A 177 -7.34 -2.08 8.09
N ASP A 178 -7.13 -3.39 8.16
CA ASP A 178 -8.12 -4.40 8.54
C ASP A 178 -8.60 -4.25 9.99
N GLU A 179 -7.70 -3.86 10.90
CA GLU A 179 -7.93 -3.67 12.33
C GLU A 179 -8.54 -2.30 12.65
N TRP A 180 -8.82 -1.45 11.64
CA TRP A 180 -9.54 -0.20 11.85
C TRP A 180 -11.00 -0.48 12.26
N PRO A 181 -11.57 0.26 13.23
CA PRO A 181 -11.09 1.54 13.78
C PRO A 181 -9.92 1.47 14.78
N GLY A 182 -9.22 2.59 14.94
CA GLY A 182 -8.09 2.70 15.88
C GLY A 182 -7.58 4.13 16.09
N VAL A 183 -6.46 4.24 16.80
CA VAL A 183 -5.75 5.50 17.04
C VAL A 183 -4.28 5.33 16.68
N LEU A 184 -3.79 6.20 15.80
CA LEU A 184 -2.36 6.36 15.58
C LEU A 184 -1.82 7.40 16.56
N ILE A 185 -0.81 7.02 17.34
CA ILE A 185 -0.18 7.86 18.36
C ILE A 185 1.29 7.98 18.03
N TRP A 186 1.84 9.20 18.02
CA TRP A 186 3.28 9.39 17.88
C TRP A 186 3.79 10.54 18.73
N GLU A 187 5.07 10.47 19.10
CA GLU A 187 5.76 11.48 19.89
C GLU A 187 7.03 11.98 19.20
N ASN A 188 7.36 13.26 19.42
CA ASN A 188 8.63 13.82 18.96
C ASN A 188 9.63 13.82 20.12
N TYR A 189 10.83 13.29 19.91
CA TYR A 189 11.90 13.42 20.90
C TYR A 189 12.32 14.89 21.07
N ARG A 190 12.34 15.36 22.31
CA ARG A 190 12.76 16.73 22.68
C ARG A 190 14.28 16.93 22.78
N PHE A 191 15.07 15.85 22.76
CA PHE A 191 16.53 15.94 22.92
C PHE A 191 17.25 15.51 21.65
N PRO A 192 18.13 16.36 21.09
CA PRO A 192 19.08 15.91 20.08
C PRO A 192 19.95 14.84 20.72
N THR A 193 19.91 13.62 20.18
CA THR A 193 20.92 12.62 20.51
C THR A 193 22.30 13.17 20.14
N PHE A 194 23.33 12.89 20.93
CA PHE A 194 24.72 13.33 20.66
C PHE A 194 25.27 12.81 19.31
N LYS A 195 24.57 11.88 18.68
CA LYS A 195 24.76 11.51 17.28
C LYS A 195 23.84 12.37 16.41
N ARG A 196 24.38 12.94 15.33
CA ARG A 196 23.67 13.61 14.21
C ARG A 196 22.66 12.68 13.47
N GLU A 197 22.07 11.72 14.16
CA GLU A 197 20.93 10.95 13.69
C GLU A 197 19.68 11.84 13.86
N LYS A 198 18.78 11.83 12.86
CA LYS A 198 17.47 12.47 12.94
C LYS A 198 16.86 12.18 14.32
N ASN A 199 16.32 13.20 15.01
CA ASN A 199 15.58 13.00 16.26
C ASN A 199 14.58 11.85 16.04
N PRO A 200 14.74 10.68 16.69
CA PRO A 200 13.88 9.55 16.40
C PRO A 200 12.50 9.87 16.96
N SER A 201 11.51 10.10 16.09
CA SER A 201 10.12 9.99 16.50
C SER A 201 9.75 8.52 16.64
N ARG A 202 8.79 8.23 17.51
CA ARG A 202 8.25 6.88 17.63
C ARG A 202 6.74 6.95 17.57
N GLY A 203 6.14 5.97 16.91
CA GLY A 203 4.70 5.85 16.74
C GLY A 203 4.19 4.46 17.09
N VAL A 204 2.89 4.37 17.33
CA VAL A 204 2.15 3.14 17.55
C VAL A 204 0.72 3.31 17.04
N PHE A 205 0.22 2.33 16.31
CA PHE A 205 -1.20 2.21 16.02
C PHE A 205 -1.87 1.28 17.04
N VAL A 206 -2.96 1.75 17.64
CA VAL A 206 -3.73 1.02 18.63
C VAL A 206 -5.13 0.76 18.06
N PRO A 207 -5.47 -0.48 17.66
CA PRO A 207 -6.83 -0.82 17.27
C PRO A 207 -7.77 -0.69 18.47
N ILE A 208 -9.02 -0.29 18.22
CA ILE A 208 -10.04 -0.16 19.26
C ILE A 208 -11.27 -0.96 18.86
N GLN A 209 -11.84 -1.69 19.81
CA GLN A 209 -13.02 -2.53 19.59
C GLN A 209 -14.29 -1.84 20.06
N ASN A 210 -14.17 -0.92 21.02
CA ASN A 210 -15.30 -0.22 21.61
C ASN A 210 -14.88 1.15 22.18
N LYS A 211 -15.87 1.94 22.59
CA LYS A 211 -15.66 3.30 23.12
C LYS A 211 -14.82 3.33 24.40
N LYS A 212 -14.86 2.27 25.23
CA LYS A 212 -14.09 2.20 26.49
C LYS A 212 -12.59 2.09 26.22
N ASP A 213 -12.19 1.42 25.14
CA ASP A 213 -10.77 1.31 24.77
C ASP A 213 -10.18 2.70 24.52
N LEU A 214 -10.89 3.55 23.77
CA LEU A 214 -10.46 4.91 23.48
C LEU A 214 -10.45 5.78 24.75
N ASN A 215 -11.49 5.71 25.56
CA ASN A 215 -11.55 6.45 26.82
C ASN A 215 -10.39 6.05 27.75
N ARG A 216 -10.04 4.77 27.80
CA ARG A 216 -8.89 4.27 28.58
C ARG A 216 -7.55 4.84 28.08
N ILE A 217 -7.38 5.02 26.77
CA ILE A 217 -6.20 5.68 26.20
C ILE A 217 -6.13 7.13 26.68
N PHE A 218 -7.23 7.89 26.61
CA PHE A 218 -7.25 9.28 27.04
C PHE A 218 -7.15 9.44 28.57
N GLU A 219 -7.77 8.57 29.36
CA GLU A 219 -7.61 8.55 30.83
C GLU A 219 -6.14 8.38 31.24
N LYS A 220 -5.39 7.53 30.54
CA LYS A 220 -3.95 7.35 30.80
C LYS A 220 -3.16 8.63 30.58
N LEU A 221 -3.57 9.54 29.69
CA LEU A 221 -2.88 10.82 29.51
C LEU A 221 -2.88 11.67 30.78
N SER A 222 -3.89 11.51 31.64
CA SER A 222 -4.02 12.22 32.90
C SER A 222 -3.17 11.65 34.04
N PHE A 223 -2.85 10.35 33.98
CA PHE A 223 -2.23 9.66 35.10
C PHE A 223 -0.80 9.15 34.82
N GLU A 224 -0.41 9.03 33.54
CA GLU A 224 0.88 8.44 33.15
C GLU A 224 1.88 9.50 32.68
N LYS A 225 2.90 9.77 33.51
CA LYS A 225 4.02 10.66 33.13
C LYS A 225 4.81 10.12 31.93
N TYR A 226 4.92 8.80 31.80
CA TYR A 226 5.58 8.11 30.69
C TYR A 226 4.55 7.45 29.77
N PHE A 227 3.53 8.22 29.38
CA PHE A 227 2.38 7.77 28.60
C PHE A 227 2.73 6.84 27.43
N PHE A 228 3.67 7.23 26.57
CA PHE A 228 3.96 6.44 25.38
C PHE A 228 4.55 5.05 25.71
N ASN A 229 5.35 4.95 26.77
CA ASN A 229 5.88 3.66 27.24
C ASN A 229 4.76 2.76 27.78
N SER A 230 3.77 3.34 28.47
CA SER A 230 2.64 2.57 29.01
C SER A 230 1.75 2.06 27.87
N ILE A 231 1.49 2.89 26.85
CA ILE A 231 0.78 2.48 25.63
C ILE A 231 1.53 1.37 24.89
N LEU A 232 2.84 1.51 24.67
CA LEU A 232 3.62 0.45 24.00
C LEU A 232 3.60 -0.87 24.77
N LYS A 233 3.71 -0.83 26.10
CA LYS A 233 3.69 -2.04 26.94
C LYS A 233 2.34 -2.76 26.84
N GLU A 234 1.26 -2.01 26.79
CA GLU A 234 -0.10 -2.55 26.84
C GLU A 234 -0.64 -2.93 25.45
N PHE A 235 -0.40 -2.10 24.45
CA PHE A 235 -0.97 -2.24 23.11
C PHE A 235 0.07 -2.51 22.02
N GLY A 236 1.32 -2.11 22.22
CA GLY A 236 2.38 -2.15 21.20
C GLY A 236 2.76 -3.56 20.72
N ASN A 237 2.38 -4.62 21.45
CA ASN A 237 2.62 -6.01 21.05
C ASN A 237 1.36 -6.76 20.61
N SER A 238 0.17 -6.14 20.69
CA SER A 238 -1.07 -6.82 20.34
C SER A 238 -1.24 -6.82 18.82
N ARG A 239 -0.97 -7.96 18.20
CA ARG A 239 -1.40 -8.26 16.83
C ARG A 239 -2.24 -9.52 16.83
N ASN A 240 -3.16 -9.58 15.88
CA ASN A 240 -3.99 -10.75 15.69
C ASN A 240 -3.13 -11.89 15.10
N ASN A 241 -2.78 -12.88 15.93
CA ASN A 241 -2.01 -14.07 15.52
C ASN A 241 -2.74 -14.96 14.51
N ASN A 242 -3.99 -14.64 14.19
CA ASN A 242 -4.78 -15.31 13.18
C ASN A 242 -4.65 -14.67 11.79
N ILE A 243 -3.81 -13.63 11.63
CA ILE A 243 -3.54 -13.04 10.31
C ILE A 243 -2.28 -13.63 9.71
N VAL A 244 -2.35 -13.92 8.41
CA VAL A 244 -1.25 -14.37 7.57
C VAL A 244 -1.09 -13.37 6.44
N ASP A 245 0.15 -12.97 6.19
CA ASP A 245 0.49 -12.08 5.10
C ASP A 245 0.86 -12.91 3.88
N ILE A 246 0.06 -12.78 2.83
CA ILE A 246 0.34 -13.34 1.52
C ILE A 246 1.06 -12.25 0.71
N ILE A 247 2.37 -12.42 0.53
CA ILE A 247 3.22 -11.52 -0.22
C ILE A 247 3.23 -11.97 -1.68
N HIS A 248 2.62 -11.17 -2.54
CA HIS A 248 2.50 -11.47 -3.96
C HIS A 248 3.48 -10.61 -4.78
N LEU A 249 4.43 -11.30 -5.40
CA LEU A 249 5.46 -10.77 -6.29
C LEU A 249 5.16 -11.19 -7.74
N SER A 250 5.71 -10.46 -8.70
CA SER A 250 5.66 -10.85 -10.12
C SER A 250 6.76 -10.18 -10.93
N ASP A 251 7.01 -10.72 -12.12
CA ASP A 251 7.84 -10.10 -13.13
C ASP A 251 9.22 -9.77 -12.56
N ILE A 252 9.87 -10.82 -12.04
CA ILE A 252 11.17 -10.75 -11.39
C ILE A 252 12.25 -10.46 -12.44
N HIS A 253 12.19 -11.17 -13.57
CA HIS A 253 13.12 -11.03 -14.71
C HIS A 253 14.59 -11.19 -14.28
N VAL A 254 14.89 -12.29 -13.57
CA VAL A 254 16.27 -12.67 -13.25
C VAL A 254 17.05 -12.91 -14.54
N GLY A 255 18.22 -12.30 -14.66
CA GLY A 255 19.05 -12.26 -15.87
C GLY A 255 18.99 -10.94 -16.62
N SER A 256 18.03 -10.07 -16.28
CA SER A 256 17.87 -8.76 -16.94
C SER A 256 18.99 -7.77 -16.60
N LYS A 257 19.09 -6.68 -17.38
CA LYS A 257 20.07 -5.62 -17.14
C LYS A 257 19.88 -4.98 -15.76
N ASN A 258 20.99 -4.78 -15.05
CA ASN A 258 21.04 -4.21 -13.70
C ASN A 258 20.22 -5.00 -12.64
N GLU A 259 19.98 -6.29 -12.87
CA GLU A 259 19.20 -7.15 -11.97
C GLU A 259 19.68 -7.12 -10.53
N GLU A 260 20.99 -7.12 -10.27
CA GLU A 260 21.53 -7.20 -8.92
C GLU A 260 21.12 -5.99 -8.07
N LEU A 261 21.14 -4.79 -8.66
CA LEU A 261 20.72 -3.57 -7.98
C LEU A 261 19.21 -3.58 -7.70
N LYS A 262 18.40 -4.06 -8.65
CA LYS A 262 16.95 -4.18 -8.51
C LYS A 262 16.59 -5.21 -7.43
N HIS A 263 17.22 -6.38 -7.44
CA HIS A 263 17.01 -7.42 -6.44
C HIS A 263 17.45 -6.98 -5.04
N ARG A 264 18.60 -6.32 -4.91
CA ARG A 264 19.04 -5.77 -3.61
C ARG A 264 18.05 -4.76 -3.05
N ARG A 265 17.47 -3.91 -3.89
CA ARG A 265 16.39 -2.98 -3.48
C ARG A 265 15.15 -3.72 -3.03
N LEU A 266 14.68 -4.70 -3.82
CA LEU A 266 13.53 -5.54 -3.44
C LEU A 266 13.78 -6.24 -2.10
N PHE A 267 14.92 -6.88 -1.90
CA PHE A 267 15.25 -7.54 -0.63
C PHE A 267 15.27 -6.57 0.53
N HIS A 268 15.86 -5.38 0.37
CA HIS A 268 15.87 -4.36 1.41
C HIS A 268 14.44 -3.91 1.79
N ILE A 269 13.57 -3.73 0.80
CA ILE A 269 12.16 -3.38 1.01
C ILE A 269 11.42 -4.50 1.77
N LEU A 270 11.61 -5.76 1.38
CA LEU A 270 10.98 -6.91 2.01
C LEU A 270 11.52 -7.19 3.42
N GLU A 271 12.82 -6.98 3.66
CA GLU A 271 13.42 -7.04 5.00
C GLU A 271 12.82 -5.98 5.92
N ASN A 272 12.71 -4.74 5.43
CA ASN A 272 12.09 -3.65 6.17
C ASN A 272 10.62 -3.96 6.48
N HIS A 273 9.87 -4.52 5.52
CA HIS A 273 8.50 -5.00 5.75
C HIS A 273 8.46 -5.97 6.93
N LYS A 274 9.25 -7.05 6.88
CA LYS A 274 9.29 -8.07 7.94
C LYS A 274 9.74 -7.51 9.30
N MET A 275 10.71 -6.59 9.31
CA MET A 275 11.24 -5.99 10.52
C MET A 275 10.20 -5.17 11.28
N LYS A 276 9.26 -4.51 10.59
CA LYS A 276 8.15 -3.77 11.21
C LYS A 276 7.35 -4.64 12.19
N TYR A 277 7.41 -5.96 12.05
CA TYR A 277 6.57 -6.91 12.78
C TYR A 277 7.35 -7.85 13.67
N HIS A 278 8.61 -7.50 13.96
CA HIS A 278 9.51 -8.27 14.83
C HIS A 278 9.61 -9.75 14.44
N GLY A 279 9.42 -10.08 13.16
CA GLY A 279 9.47 -11.45 12.64
C GLY A 279 8.36 -12.39 13.12
N ARG A 280 7.24 -11.88 13.65
CA ARG A 280 6.11 -12.69 14.15
C ARG A 280 5.09 -13.09 13.07
N GLU A 281 5.19 -12.54 11.87
CA GLU A 281 4.23 -12.81 10.80
C GLU A 281 4.41 -14.20 10.20
N LYS A 282 3.28 -14.87 9.98
CA LYS A 282 3.22 -16.02 9.07
C LYS A 282 3.15 -15.45 7.66
N ILE A 283 4.16 -15.73 6.86
CA ILE A 283 4.26 -15.24 5.48
C ILE A 283 4.10 -16.41 4.51
N LEU A 284 3.21 -16.22 3.54
CA LEU A 284 3.12 -17.03 2.32
C LEU A 284 3.58 -16.17 1.15
N THR A 285 4.49 -16.66 0.33
CA THR A 285 5.04 -15.90 -0.79
C THR A 285 4.56 -16.51 -2.09
N LEU A 286 3.88 -15.70 -2.91
CA LEU A 286 3.32 -16.10 -4.19
C LEU A 286 4.05 -15.32 -5.29
N ILE A 287 4.55 -15.99 -6.32
CA ILE A 287 5.23 -15.35 -7.46
C ILE A 287 4.50 -15.69 -8.76
N SER A 288 3.90 -14.70 -9.41
CA SER A 288 3.02 -14.89 -10.58
C SER A 288 3.72 -14.82 -11.94
N GLY A 289 4.92 -15.38 -12.04
CA GLY A 289 5.61 -15.62 -13.31
C GLY A 289 6.63 -14.58 -13.71
N ASP A 290 7.24 -14.83 -14.88
CA ASP A 290 8.43 -14.15 -15.39
C ASP A 290 9.54 -14.14 -14.32
N LEU A 291 9.88 -15.35 -13.88
CA LEU A 291 10.91 -15.61 -12.88
C LEU A 291 12.28 -15.25 -13.44
N VAL A 292 12.54 -15.64 -14.69
CA VAL A 292 13.76 -15.33 -15.44
C VAL A 292 13.45 -14.48 -16.66
N ASP A 293 14.44 -13.70 -17.10
CA ASP A 293 14.38 -12.86 -18.31
C ASP A 293 14.43 -13.70 -19.60
N SER A 294 15.05 -14.87 -19.52
CA SER A 294 15.09 -15.89 -20.59
C SER A 294 15.44 -17.28 -20.05
N PRO A 295 15.00 -18.36 -20.71
CA PRO A 295 15.10 -19.72 -20.17
C PRO A 295 16.45 -20.40 -20.45
N ASN A 296 17.50 -19.90 -19.83
CA ASN A 296 18.86 -20.46 -19.90
C ASN A 296 19.38 -20.95 -18.53
N GLU A 297 20.45 -21.76 -18.54
CA GLU A 297 21.01 -22.39 -17.32
C GLU A 297 21.59 -21.37 -16.32
N ASP A 298 22.21 -20.29 -16.81
CA ASP A 298 22.74 -19.23 -15.95
C ASP A 298 21.60 -18.52 -15.19
N ASN A 299 20.51 -18.22 -15.88
CA ASN A 299 19.33 -17.60 -15.27
C ASN A 299 18.62 -18.53 -14.29
N TYR A 300 18.58 -19.84 -14.56
CA TYR A 300 18.11 -20.83 -13.59
C TYR A 300 18.91 -20.76 -12.28
N ILE A 301 20.25 -20.79 -12.37
CA ILE A 301 21.13 -20.72 -11.19
C ILE A 301 20.92 -19.40 -10.43
N LYS A 302 20.85 -18.28 -11.15
CA LYS A 302 20.59 -16.97 -10.56
C LYS A 302 19.23 -16.92 -9.86
N TYR A 303 18.20 -17.54 -10.42
CA TYR A 303 16.88 -17.58 -9.79
C TYR A 303 16.91 -18.43 -8.51
N LYS A 304 17.60 -19.58 -8.50
CA LYS A 304 17.81 -20.36 -7.27
C LYS A 304 18.54 -19.56 -6.18
N ASN A 305 19.49 -18.70 -6.56
CA ASN A 305 20.15 -17.78 -5.63
C ASN A 305 19.22 -16.66 -5.12
N PHE A 306 18.36 -16.13 -5.99
CA PHE A 306 17.30 -15.20 -5.62
C PHE A 306 16.34 -15.82 -4.60
N GLU A 307 15.81 -17.01 -4.90
CA GLU A 307 14.93 -17.78 -4.01
C GLU A 307 15.61 -18.09 -2.68
N SER A 308 16.87 -18.53 -2.71
CA SER A 308 17.66 -18.79 -1.48
C SER A 308 17.85 -17.54 -0.63
N THR A 309 17.98 -16.37 -1.27
CA THR A 309 18.07 -15.09 -0.56
C THR A 309 16.73 -14.70 0.06
N LEU A 310 15.61 -14.86 -0.64
CA LEU A 310 14.26 -14.69 -0.07
C LEU A 310 14.06 -15.56 1.17
N LYS A 311 14.42 -16.84 1.08
CA LYS A 311 14.34 -17.78 2.21
C LYS A 311 15.23 -17.33 3.38
N ARG A 312 16.46 -16.86 3.10
CA ARG A 312 17.38 -16.35 4.14
C ARG A 312 16.82 -15.14 4.88
N ILE A 313 16.11 -14.24 4.19
CA ILE A 313 15.43 -13.10 4.84
C ILE A 313 14.07 -13.50 5.45
N GLY A 314 13.68 -14.78 5.33
CA GLY A 314 12.59 -15.48 6.02
C GLY A 314 11.25 -15.50 5.29
N PHE A 315 11.30 -15.57 3.96
CA PHE A 315 10.17 -15.86 3.09
C PHE A 315 10.29 -17.32 2.65
N GLU A 316 9.89 -18.25 3.52
CA GLU A 316 10.20 -19.69 3.36
C GLU A 316 9.22 -20.43 2.43
N ASN A 317 7.92 -20.12 2.53
CA ASN A 317 6.86 -20.76 1.75
C ASN A 317 6.68 -20.02 0.42
N ILE A 318 7.43 -20.40 -0.61
CA ILE A 318 7.40 -19.76 -1.94
C ILE A 318 6.66 -20.66 -2.92
N PHE A 319 5.58 -20.15 -3.50
CA PHE A 319 4.80 -20.80 -4.55
C PHE A 319 4.88 -19.97 -5.82
N THR A 320 5.14 -20.63 -6.95
CA THR A 320 5.40 -19.96 -8.23
C THR A 320 4.51 -20.52 -9.34
N VAL A 321 4.13 -19.65 -10.26
CA VAL A 321 3.70 -20.02 -11.61
C VAL A 321 4.70 -19.48 -12.62
N LEU A 322 4.71 -20.04 -13.82
CA LEU A 322 5.60 -19.60 -14.90
C LEU A 322 4.94 -18.55 -15.78
N GLY A 323 5.72 -17.57 -16.21
CA GLY A 323 5.36 -16.58 -17.22
C GLY A 323 5.95 -16.89 -18.60
N ASN A 324 5.73 -15.99 -19.56
CA ASN A 324 6.13 -16.24 -20.94
C ASN A 324 7.64 -16.20 -21.14
N HIS A 325 8.38 -15.39 -20.37
CA HIS A 325 9.85 -15.36 -20.41
C HIS A 325 10.49 -16.62 -19.83
N ASP A 326 9.77 -17.37 -19.00
CA ASP A 326 10.22 -18.66 -18.48
C ASP A 326 10.16 -19.79 -19.53
N TYR A 327 9.44 -19.58 -20.64
CA TYR A 327 9.27 -20.57 -21.72
C TYR A 327 10.06 -20.28 -23.00
N ASN A 328 10.23 -19.00 -23.37
CA ASN A 328 10.74 -18.58 -24.68
C ASN A 328 11.77 -17.43 -24.56
N GLU A 329 12.83 -17.44 -25.37
CA GLU A 329 13.73 -16.28 -25.53
C GLU A 329 13.07 -15.26 -26.46
N ASP A 330 12.80 -14.05 -25.95
CA ASP A 330 12.33 -12.87 -26.71
C ASP A 330 11.19 -13.17 -27.71
N GLY A 331 10.27 -14.08 -27.36
CA GLY A 331 9.12 -14.44 -28.21
C GLY A 331 9.45 -15.08 -29.57
N TYR A 332 10.71 -15.35 -29.90
CA TYR A 332 11.10 -15.80 -31.26
C TYR A 332 12.21 -16.87 -31.30
N LYS A 333 12.92 -17.20 -30.20
CA LYS A 333 13.94 -18.24 -30.22
C LYS A 333 13.81 -19.22 -29.05
N THR A 334 13.99 -20.50 -29.36
CA THR A 334 14.04 -21.57 -28.37
C THR A 334 15.48 -21.80 -27.94
N SER A 335 15.77 -21.57 -26.65
CA SER A 335 16.93 -22.16 -25.98
C SER A 335 16.94 -23.68 -26.16
N GLY A 336 18.10 -24.32 -25.99
CA GLY A 336 18.19 -25.79 -26.05
C GLY A 336 17.22 -26.47 -25.08
N ARG A 337 16.62 -27.61 -25.49
CA ARG A 337 15.58 -28.36 -24.73
C ARG A 337 15.92 -28.59 -23.25
N LYS A 338 17.21 -28.75 -22.91
CA LYS A 338 17.66 -28.98 -21.52
C LYS A 338 17.43 -27.75 -20.61
N ALA A 339 17.75 -26.56 -21.09
CA ALA A 339 17.59 -25.33 -20.29
C ALA A 339 16.11 -24.99 -20.07
N LYS A 340 15.28 -25.20 -21.10
CA LYS A 340 13.81 -25.08 -20.99
C LYS A 340 13.23 -26.05 -19.95
N ASN A 341 13.69 -27.31 -19.95
CA ASN A 341 13.24 -28.30 -18.96
C ASN A 341 13.68 -27.95 -17.53
N ALA A 342 14.86 -27.33 -17.34
CA ALA A 342 15.34 -26.92 -16.01
C ALA A 342 14.51 -25.75 -15.44
N ILE A 343 14.15 -24.76 -16.27
CA ILE A 343 13.30 -23.65 -15.85
C ILE A 343 11.88 -24.11 -15.55
N GLN A 344 11.35 -25.08 -16.30
CA GLN A 344 10.04 -25.67 -16.01
C GLN A 344 9.99 -26.35 -14.63
N GLN A 345 11.12 -26.83 -14.11
CA GLN A 345 11.21 -27.39 -12.75
C GLN A 345 11.14 -26.31 -11.64
N LEU A 346 11.18 -25.01 -11.98
CA LEU A 346 11.04 -23.92 -11.00
C LEU A 346 9.60 -23.70 -10.54
N SER A 347 8.61 -24.29 -11.23
CA SER A 347 7.22 -24.33 -10.80
C SER A 347 6.86 -25.79 -10.54
N ASP A 348 6.21 -26.09 -9.42
CA ASP A 348 5.80 -27.48 -9.18
C ASP A 348 4.70 -27.87 -10.17
N ASN A 349 4.73 -29.12 -10.61
CA ASN A 349 3.75 -29.66 -11.55
C ASN A 349 2.33 -29.79 -10.95
N ASN A 350 2.14 -29.54 -9.65
CA ASN A 350 0.85 -29.67 -9.00
C ASN A 350 -0.01 -28.41 -9.22
N SER A 351 -1.04 -28.49 -10.05
CA SER A 351 -1.95 -27.37 -10.28
C SER A 351 -2.79 -26.99 -9.06
N VAL A 352 -2.97 -27.90 -8.09
CA VAL A 352 -3.74 -27.67 -6.86
C VAL A 352 -2.86 -27.97 -5.65
N GLU A 353 -2.67 -26.97 -4.79
CA GLU A 353 -1.87 -27.06 -3.56
C GLU A 353 -2.77 -26.76 -2.35
N ILE A 354 -2.85 -27.72 -1.40
CA ILE A 354 -3.70 -27.59 -0.21
C ILE A 354 -2.83 -27.17 0.98
N ILE A 355 -3.04 -25.95 1.46
CA ILE A 355 -2.38 -25.42 2.65
C ILE A 355 -3.34 -25.62 3.84
N GLU A 356 -3.33 -26.83 4.37
CA GLU A 356 -4.28 -27.29 5.39
C GLU A 356 -4.31 -26.40 6.64
N SER A 357 -3.13 -25.97 7.10
CA SER A 357 -2.99 -25.09 8.26
C SER A 357 -3.65 -23.72 8.10
N HIS A 358 -3.96 -23.33 6.86
CA HIS A 358 -4.59 -22.07 6.51
C HIS A 358 -6.02 -22.24 5.99
N LYS A 359 -6.48 -23.48 5.80
CA LYS A 359 -7.71 -23.79 5.05
C LYS A 359 -7.76 -23.02 3.73
N LEU A 360 -6.64 -23.06 3.01
CA LEU A 360 -6.42 -22.36 1.75
C LEU A 360 -6.04 -23.38 0.68
N ILE A 361 -6.61 -23.24 -0.51
CA ILE A 361 -6.21 -23.97 -1.71
C ILE A 361 -5.66 -22.97 -2.71
N LEU A 362 -4.39 -23.13 -3.07
CA LEU A 362 -3.76 -22.39 -4.15
C LEU A 362 -3.92 -23.17 -5.45
N ILE A 363 -4.49 -22.52 -6.47
CA ILE A 363 -4.68 -23.09 -7.79
C ILE A 363 -3.72 -22.39 -8.76
N ARG A 364 -2.73 -23.13 -9.22
CA ARG A 364 -1.70 -22.67 -10.14
C ARG A 364 -2.11 -22.98 -11.57
N ILE A 365 -2.35 -21.92 -12.34
CA ILE A 365 -2.75 -22.00 -13.74
C ILE A 365 -1.57 -21.68 -14.64
N ASN A 366 -1.21 -22.63 -15.50
CA ASN A 366 -0.31 -22.37 -16.61
C ASN A 366 -1.06 -21.64 -17.72
N SER A 367 -0.79 -20.35 -17.87
CA SER A 367 -1.40 -19.49 -18.89
C SER A 367 -0.59 -19.40 -20.20
N ASN A 368 0.41 -20.26 -20.39
CA ASN A 368 1.32 -20.25 -21.54
C ASN A 368 0.97 -21.32 -22.61
N MET A 369 -0.21 -21.98 -22.52
CA MET A 369 -0.48 -23.26 -23.22
C MET A 369 -0.48 -23.16 -24.75
N GLU A 370 -1.18 -22.19 -25.36
CA GLU A 370 -1.29 -22.05 -26.82
C GLU A 370 -1.35 -20.58 -27.30
N GLY A 371 -0.58 -19.72 -26.66
CA GLY A 371 -0.45 -18.31 -27.01
C GLY A 371 0.45 -18.05 -28.22
N ALA A 372 0.01 -17.24 -29.18
CA ALA A 372 0.93 -16.59 -30.11
C ALA A 372 1.56 -15.37 -29.40
N LEU A 373 2.89 -15.33 -29.29
CA LEU A 373 3.64 -14.21 -28.69
C LEU A 373 3.30 -13.99 -27.20
N ALA A 374 2.92 -12.76 -26.81
CA ALA A 374 2.65 -12.33 -25.44
C ALA A 374 1.19 -12.51 -25.01
N GLN A 375 0.35 -13.17 -25.82
CA GLN A 375 -1.06 -13.42 -25.49
C GLN A 375 -1.22 -14.84 -24.94
N GLY A 376 -1.58 -14.97 -23.67
CA GLY A 376 -1.75 -16.28 -23.02
C GLY A 376 -3.06 -17.01 -23.34
N GLU A 377 -3.09 -18.29 -23.01
CA GLU A 377 -4.26 -19.19 -23.07
C GLU A 377 -4.16 -20.22 -21.94
N VAL A 378 -5.29 -20.54 -21.30
CA VAL A 378 -5.36 -21.53 -20.21
C VAL A 378 -5.73 -22.91 -20.75
N GLY A 379 -6.74 -22.97 -21.62
CA GLY A 379 -7.20 -24.20 -22.25
C GLY A 379 -8.20 -24.99 -21.39
N LYS A 380 -9.14 -25.67 -22.07
CA LYS A 380 -10.23 -26.40 -21.42
C LYS A 380 -9.78 -27.66 -20.67
N GLU A 381 -8.78 -28.35 -21.20
CA GLU A 381 -8.26 -29.60 -20.62
C GLU A 381 -7.68 -29.36 -19.23
N GLN A 382 -6.81 -28.36 -19.09
CA GLN A 382 -6.23 -27.96 -17.80
C GLN A 382 -7.32 -27.59 -16.78
N LEU A 383 -8.32 -26.80 -17.17
CA LEU A 383 -9.43 -26.42 -16.28
C LEU A 383 -10.31 -27.61 -15.89
N SER A 384 -10.47 -28.59 -16.78
CA SER A 384 -11.18 -29.83 -16.48
C SER A 384 -10.39 -30.70 -15.52
N GLU A 385 -9.08 -30.83 -15.69
CA GLU A 385 -8.21 -31.60 -14.80
C GLU A 385 -8.19 -30.99 -13.40
N ILE A 386 -8.01 -29.68 -13.29
CA ILE A 386 -8.08 -28.95 -12.02
C ILE A 386 -9.47 -29.12 -11.40
N GLY A 387 -10.54 -29.00 -12.19
CA GLY A 387 -11.90 -29.24 -11.73
C GLY A 387 -12.06 -30.62 -11.09
N ASN A 388 -11.58 -31.66 -11.76
CA ASN A 388 -11.60 -33.03 -11.25
C ASN A 388 -10.79 -33.16 -9.95
N GLN A 389 -9.63 -32.52 -9.85
CA GLN A 389 -8.82 -32.53 -8.61
C GLN A 389 -9.57 -31.86 -7.46
N LEU A 390 -10.23 -30.72 -7.69
CA LEU A 390 -11.02 -30.01 -6.69
C LEU A 390 -12.24 -30.84 -6.24
N ASP A 391 -12.91 -31.54 -7.16
CA ASP A 391 -14.08 -32.38 -6.88
C ASP A 391 -13.75 -33.59 -5.98
N LEU A 392 -12.47 -33.98 -5.90
CA LEU A 392 -11.98 -35.04 -5.02
C LEU A 392 -11.66 -34.55 -3.60
N ILE A 393 -11.63 -33.23 -3.36
CA ILE A 393 -11.30 -32.66 -2.04
C ILE A 393 -12.55 -32.69 -1.14
N PRO A 394 -12.53 -33.43 -0.01
CA PRO A 394 -13.64 -33.44 0.91
C PRO A 394 -13.86 -32.07 1.55
N ALA A 395 -15.13 -31.65 1.66
CA ALA A 395 -15.52 -30.37 2.25
C ALA A 395 -14.77 -29.16 1.63
N LEU A 396 -14.69 -29.13 0.30
CA LEU A 396 -14.04 -28.07 -0.48
C LEU A 396 -14.53 -26.67 -0.07
N GLU A 397 -15.81 -26.53 0.26
CA GLU A 397 -16.45 -25.30 0.73
C GLU A 397 -15.87 -24.76 2.04
N SER A 398 -15.11 -25.57 2.78
CA SER A 398 -14.42 -25.15 4.01
C SER A 398 -13.07 -24.46 3.76
N TYR A 399 -12.64 -24.39 2.49
CA TYR A 399 -11.39 -23.76 2.05
C TYR A 399 -11.65 -22.47 1.28
N CYS A 400 -10.74 -21.50 1.43
CA CYS A 400 -10.61 -20.41 0.47
C CYS A 400 -9.86 -20.88 -0.76
N LEU A 401 -10.32 -20.53 -1.96
CA LEU A 401 -9.61 -20.81 -3.21
C LEU A 401 -8.97 -19.52 -3.73
N ILE A 402 -7.68 -19.56 -4.03
CA ILE A 402 -6.94 -18.46 -4.65
C ILE A 402 -6.29 -18.96 -5.93
N ILE A 403 -6.56 -18.29 -7.05
CA ILE A 403 -5.95 -18.57 -8.34
C ILE A 403 -4.68 -17.75 -8.52
N MET A 404 -3.65 -18.39 -9.08
CA MET A 404 -2.43 -17.76 -9.55
C MET A 404 -2.22 -18.07 -11.03
N LEU A 405 -1.96 -17.04 -11.82
CA LEU A 405 -1.60 -17.16 -13.24
C LEU A 405 -0.71 -16.01 -13.66
N HIS A 406 0.00 -16.11 -14.78
CA HIS A 406 0.83 -15.00 -15.25
C HIS A 406 0.03 -13.98 -16.09
N HIS A 407 -0.66 -14.44 -17.14
CA HIS A 407 -1.39 -13.56 -18.04
C HIS A 407 -2.70 -13.04 -17.45
N HIS A 408 -2.98 -11.76 -17.68
CA HIS A 408 -4.15 -11.06 -17.16
C HIS A 408 -5.46 -11.55 -17.82
N PRO A 409 -6.53 -11.81 -17.04
CA PRO A 409 -7.81 -12.28 -17.57
C PRO A 409 -8.74 -11.17 -18.11
N PHE A 410 -8.45 -9.90 -17.80
CA PHE A 410 -9.28 -8.74 -18.20
C PHE A 410 -8.47 -7.73 -18.99
N GLU A 411 -9.09 -6.97 -19.88
CA GLU A 411 -8.43 -5.85 -20.56
C GLU A 411 -7.92 -4.83 -19.52
N LEU A 412 -6.65 -4.45 -19.63
CA LEU A 412 -6.03 -3.44 -18.79
C LEU A 412 -5.71 -2.21 -19.65
N GLU A 413 -6.10 -1.04 -19.14
CA GLU A 413 -5.67 0.23 -19.70
C GLU A 413 -4.23 0.53 -19.28
N ARG A 414 -3.47 1.09 -20.21
CA ARG A 414 -2.09 1.49 -19.93
C ARG A 414 -2.08 2.78 -19.10
N PRO A 415 -1.43 2.80 -17.92
CA PRO A 415 -1.29 4.03 -17.15
C PRO A 415 -0.44 5.07 -17.87
N HIS A 416 -0.78 6.35 -17.68
CA HIS A 416 -0.09 7.49 -18.31
C HIS A 416 1.40 7.61 -17.93
N TRP A 417 1.79 7.12 -16.74
CA TRP A 417 3.17 7.15 -16.23
C TRP A 417 4.10 6.14 -16.93
N MET A 418 3.55 5.12 -17.60
CA MET A 418 4.34 4.06 -18.23
C MET A 418 4.84 4.49 -19.61
N ARG A 419 6.17 4.58 -19.81
CA ARG A 419 6.78 4.97 -21.10
C ARG A 419 6.57 3.92 -22.19
N LYS A 420 6.04 4.31 -23.37
CA LYS A 420 5.93 3.43 -24.57
C LYS A 420 7.28 2.80 -24.90
N ALA A 421 7.34 1.48 -25.04
CA ALA A 421 8.54 0.80 -25.51
C ALA A 421 8.84 1.24 -26.95
N LEU A 422 10.12 1.25 -27.35
CA LEU A 422 10.54 1.77 -28.65
C LEU A 422 9.87 1.02 -29.83
N PHE A 423 9.63 -0.29 -29.67
CA PHE A 423 8.97 -1.15 -30.66
C PHE A 423 7.45 -0.88 -30.76
N GLU A 424 6.79 -0.57 -29.64
CA GLU A 424 5.36 -0.21 -29.61
C GLU A 424 5.08 1.08 -30.37
N ARG A 425 6.02 2.04 -30.36
CA ARG A 425 5.91 3.28 -31.14
C ARG A 425 5.84 3.06 -32.66
N ILE A 426 6.29 1.89 -33.14
CA ILE A 426 6.42 1.56 -34.56
C ILE A 426 5.18 0.79 -35.08
N LEU A 427 4.44 0.07 -34.21
CA LEU A 427 3.33 -0.80 -34.62
C LEU A 427 1.91 -0.17 -34.55
N GLY A 428 1.80 1.09 -34.09
CA GLY A 428 0.56 1.89 -34.17
C GLY A 428 -0.47 1.65 -33.04
N ASP A 429 -1.25 2.69 -32.71
CA ASP A 429 -2.06 2.81 -31.48
C ASP A 429 -3.17 1.76 -31.26
N TYR A 430 -3.57 1.01 -32.30
CA TYR A 430 -4.64 0.00 -32.22
C TYR A 430 -4.23 -1.25 -31.40
N PHE A 431 -2.94 -1.63 -31.43
CA PHE A 431 -2.38 -2.70 -30.59
C PHE A 431 -1.93 -2.22 -29.20
N ILE A 432 -1.93 -0.90 -28.97
CA ILE A 432 -1.25 -0.24 -27.83
C ILE A 432 -2.21 0.09 -26.68
N ASN A 433 -3.51 0.30 -26.98
CA ASN A 433 -4.47 0.79 -25.98
C ASN A 433 -5.25 -0.31 -25.25
N LYS A 434 -5.22 -1.57 -25.73
CA LYS A 434 -5.81 -2.73 -25.05
C LYS A 434 -4.77 -3.83 -24.92
N SER A 435 -4.45 -4.18 -23.68
CA SER A 435 -3.59 -5.33 -23.41
C SER A 435 -4.22 -6.61 -23.96
N LEU A 436 -3.44 -7.47 -24.62
CA LEU A 436 -3.90 -8.78 -25.09
C LEU A 436 -4.18 -9.68 -23.88
N LYS A 437 -5.41 -9.59 -23.34
CA LYS A 437 -5.93 -10.51 -22.32
C LYS A 437 -5.88 -11.95 -22.81
N LEU A 438 -6.05 -12.89 -21.88
CA LEU A 438 -6.22 -14.31 -22.21
C LEU A 438 -7.18 -14.51 -23.39
N LYS A 439 -6.76 -15.31 -24.37
CA LYS A 439 -7.54 -15.63 -25.57
C LYS A 439 -8.88 -16.29 -25.20
N ASP A 440 -8.89 -17.11 -24.16
CA ASP A 440 -10.04 -17.81 -23.60
C ASP A 440 -10.56 -17.17 -22.28
N SER A 441 -10.29 -15.88 -22.07
CA SER A 441 -10.67 -15.13 -20.85
C SER A 441 -12.12 -15.33 -20.42
N GLU A 442 -13.09 -15.28 -21.35
CA GLU A 442 -14.51 -15.45 -21.03
C GLU A 442 -14.83 -16.84 -20.48
N TYR A 443 -14.25 -17.88 -21.09
CA TYR A 443 -14.41 -19.25 -20.62
C TYR A 443 -13.79 -19.43 -19.23
N PHE A 444 -12.58 -18.90 -19.04
CA PHE A 444 -11.89 -18.94 -17.76
C PHE A 444 -12.67 -18.22 -16.66
N ILE A 445 -13.14 -17.00 -16.90
CA ILE A 445 -13.95 -16.22 -15.94
C ILE A 445 -15.24 -16.96 -15.58
N ASN A 446 -15.92 -17.57 -16.55
CA ASN A 446 -17.12 -18.36 -16.29
C ASN A 446 -16.82 -19.60 -15.45
N TRP A 447 -15.70 -20.28 -15.69
CA TRP A 447 -15.25 -21.41 -14.88
C TRP A 447 -14.97 -20.99 -13.43
N LEU A 448 -14.31 -19.85 -13.21
CA LEU A 448 -14.07 -19.29 -11.86
C LEU A 448 -15.39 -19.07 -11.10
N LYS A 449 -16.37 -18.45 -11.76
CA LYS A 449 -17.70 -18.20 -11.18
C LYS A 449 -18.43 -19.49 -10.82
N GLN A 450 -18.44 -20.48 -11.70
CA GLN A 450 -19.07 -21.78 -11.46
C GLN A 450 -18.46 -22.52 -10.27
N ARG A 451 -17.18 -22.26 -9.97
CA ARG A 451 -16.43 -22.85 -8.87
C ARG A 451 -16.41 -21.97 -7.62
N ASN A 452 -17.13 -20.85 -7.57
CA ASN A 452 -17.15 -19.88 -6.48
C ASN A 452 -15.74 -19.38 -6.09
N ILE A 453 -14.85 -19.19 -7.07
CA ILE A 453 -13.52 -18.65 -6.83
C ILE A 453 -13.58 -17.13 -6.92
N GLU A 454 -13.15 -16.44 -5.86
CA GLU A 454 -13.26 -14.98 -5.75
C GLU A 454 -11.94 -14.23 -5.92
N PHE A 455 -10.78 -14.90 -5.87
CA PHE A 455 -9.47 -14.23 -5.85
C PHE A 455 -8.56 -14.73 -6.97
N VAL A 456 -8.05 -13.79 -7.77
CA VAL A 456 -7.17 -14.07 -8.91
C VAL A 456 -5.95 -13.16 -8.84
N LEU A 457 -4.77 -13.77 -8.72
CA LEU A 457 -3.48 -13.09 -8.63
C LEU A 457 -2.72 -13.27 -9.95
N HIS A 458 -2.26 -12.16 -10.54
CA HIS A 458 -1.52 -12.22 -11.81
C HIS A 458 -0.41 -11.18 -11.98
N GLY A 459 0.31 -11.29 -13.11
CA GLY A 459 1.45 -10.47 -13.50
C GLY A 459 1.38 -9.98 -14.96
N HIS A 460 2.51 -10.10 -15.66
CA HIS A 460 2.71 -9.97 -17.12
C HIS A 460 2.73 -8.54 -17.67
N LYS A 461 1.76 -7.71 -17.31
CA LYS A 461 1.71 -6.32 -17.81
C LYS A 461 2.59 -5.37 -17.02
N HIS A 462 3.17 -5.82 -15.92
CA HIS A 462 3.91 -5.01 -14.96
C HIS A 462 3.08 -3.84 -14.37
N ILE A 463 1.78 -3.75 -14.63
CA ILE A 463 0.89 -2.71 -14.10
C ILE A 463 0.32 -3.21 -12.76
N PRO A 464 0.63 -2.56 -11.61
CA PRO A 464 -0.01 -2.89 -10.35
C PRO A 464 -1.49 -2.47 -10.41
N LEU A 465 -2.38 -3.34 -9.95
CA LEU A 465 -3.82 -3.06 -9.95
C LEU A 465 -4.54 -3.91 -8.90
N LEU A 466 -5.38 -3.28 -8.09
CA LEU A 466 -6.43 -3.93 -7.32
C LEU A 466 -7.76 -3.55 -7.95
N PHE A 467 -8.54 -4.55 -8.37
CA PHE A 467 -9.78 -4.32 -9.08
C PHE A 467 -10.81 -5.38 -8.72
N GLN A 468 -12.05 -4.95 -8.48
CA GLN A 468 -13.17 -5.84 -8.23
C GLN A 468 -14.17 -5.79 -9.38
N ARG A 469 -14.56 -6.95 -9.92
CA ARG A 469 -15.59 -7.06 -10.95
C ARG A 469 -16.38 -8.35 -10.81
N GLU A 470 -17.71 -8.23 -10.78
CA GLU A 470 -18.61 -9.38 -10.80
C GLU A 470 -18.27 -10.42 -9.71
N ASN A 471 -17.95 -9.92 -8.50
CA ASN A 471 -17.47 -10.65 -7.30
C ASN A 471 -16.06 -11.25 -7.39
N LEU A 472 -15.33 -11.04 -8.48
CA LEU A 472 -13.91 -11.40 -8.58
C LEU A 472 -13.04 -10.24 -8.12
N ASN A 473 -12.09 -10.54 -7.25
CA ASN A 473 -11.01 -9.66 -6.82
C ASN A 473 -9.76 -10.02 -7.62
N ILE A 474 -9.39 -9.11 -8.52
CA ILE A 474 -8.25 -9.24 -9.42
C ILE A 474 -7.10 -8.43 -8.85
N ILE A 475 -5.99 -9.10 -8.61
CA ILE A 475 -4.84 -8.54 -7.88
C ILE A 475 -3.59 -8.71 -8.75
N SER A 476 -3.19 -7.64 -9.43
CA SER A 476 -1.96 -7.59 -10.22
C SER A 476 -0.80 -7.09 -9.37
N ALA A 477 0.32 -7.83 -9.33
CA ALA A 477 1.50 -7.44 -8.55
C ALA A 477 2.34 -6.33 -9.19
N GLY A 478 2.12 -6.02 -10.47
CA GLY A 478 2.98 -5.09 -11.21
C GLY A 478 4.36 -5.69 -11.47
N SER A 479 5.44 -4.96 -11.19
CA SER A 479 6.82 -5.46 -11.33
C SER A 479 7.59 -5.34 -10.03
N SER A 480 7.92 -6.48 -9.42
CA SER A 480 8.65 -6.51 -8.16
C SER A 480 10.12 -6.13 -8.27
N THR A 481 10.64 -5.97 -9.47
CA THR A 481 11.99 -5.45 -9.72
C THR A 481 12.00 -4.07 -10.38
N GLY A 482 10.83 -3.44 -10.55
CA GLY A 482 10.71 -2.13 -11.19
C GLY A 482 11.25 -2.15 -12.62
N SER A 483 10.98 -3.22 -13.37
CA SER A 483 11.54 -3.42 -14.71
C SER A 483 10.89 -2.55 -15.80
N ILE A 484 9.79 -1.86 -15.47
CA ILE A 484 9.22 -0.82 -16.31
C ILE A 484 10.11 0.43 -16.30
N ILE A 485 10.32 1.00 -17.49
CA ILE A 485 10.93 2.32 -17.64
C ILE A 485 9.86 3.38 -17.36
N HIS A 486 10.06 4.14 -16.28
CA HIS A 486 9.22 5.30 -15.98
C HIS A 486 9.42 6.40 -17.05
N SER A 487 8.38 7.18 -17.33
CA SER A 487 8.45 8.30 -18.29
C SER A 487 9.39 9.41 -17.81
N GLU A 488 9.38 9.67 -16.51
CA GLU A 488 10.27 10.59 -15.81
C GLU A 488 11.59 9.93 -15.37
N LYS A 489 12.66 10.74 -15.30
CA LYS A 489 13.98 10.32 -14.84
C LYS A 489 13.98 10.07 -13.32
N ASP A 490 14.81 9.14 -12.85
CA ASP A 490 15.02 8.80 -11.43
C ASP A 490 13.78 8.24 -10.69
N LYS A 491 12.67 8.03 -11.41
CA LYS A 491 11.50 7.30 -10.95
C LYS A 491 11.55 5.81 -11.32
N THR A 492 10.80 5.02 -10.58
CA THR A 492 10.70 3.57 -10.67
C THR A 492 9.28 3.15 -10.30
N PHE A 493 8.85 1.94 -10.64
CA PHE A 493 7.59 1.38 -10.13
C PHE A 493 7.88 -0.03 -9.66
N LEU A 494 8.67 -0.13 -8.58
CA LEU A 494 8.89 -1.40 -7.91
C LEU A 494 7.71 -1.65 -6.99
N THR A 495 6.96 -2.72 -7.27
CA THR A 495 5.68 -2.99 -6.62
C THR A 495 5.62 -4.40 -6.05
N TYR A 496 4.92 -4.55 -4.93
CA TYR A 496 4.51 -5.85 -4.41
C TYR A 496 3.19 -5.71 -3.68
N ASN A 497 2.47 -6.83 -3.57
CA ASN A 497 1.18 -6.84 -2.90
C ASN A 497 1.31 -7.53 -1.55
N VAL A 498 0.61 -6.98 -0.55
CA VAL A 498 0.38 -7.60 0.75
C VAL A 498 -1.11 -7.90 0.82
N ILE A 499 -1.46 -9.18 0.80
CA ILE A 499 -2.84 -9.65 0.95
C ILE A 499 -2.96 -10.27 2.33
N ARG A 500 -3.84 -9.73 3.16
CA ARG A 500 -4.00 -10.21 4.53
C ARG A 500 -5.13 -11.21 4.60
N TYR A 501 -4.80 -12.39 5.11
CA TYR A 501 -5.67 -13.54 5.20
C TYR A 501 -5.99 -13.84 6.66
N ASP A 502 -7.28 -13.90 7.00
CA ASP A 502 -7.73 -14.24 8.35
C ASP A 502 -7.97 -15.75 8.45
N LEU A 503 -7.20 -16.42 9.32
CA LEU A 503 -7.27 -17.85 9.57
C LEU A 503 -8.62 -18.29 10.19
N ASN A 504 -9.30 -17.42 10.93
CA ASN A 504 -10.59 -17.75 11.53
C ASN A 504 -11.71 -17.61 10.50
N LYS A 505 -11.70 -16.51 9.73
CA LYS A 505 -12.67 -16.29 8.65
C LYS A 505 -12.38 -17.12 7.41
N LYS A 506 -11.15 -17.64 7.29
CA LYS A 506 -10.63 -18.42 6.16
C LYS A 506 -10.82 -17.69 4.84
N ARG A 507 -10.43 -16.42 4.79
CA ARG A 507 -10.51 -15.60 3.58
C ARG A 507 -9.57 -14.40 3.64
N PRO A 508 -9.16 -13.84 2.49
CA PRO A 508 -8.59 -12.50 2.42
C PRO A 508 -9.54 -11.43 2.98
N ILE A 509 -9.01 -10.51 3.77
CA ILE A 509 -9.75 -9.39 4.40
C ILE A 509 -9.30 -8.01 3.93
N SER A 510 -8.08 -7.92 3.37
CA SER A 510 -7.58 -6.71 2.71
C SER A 510 -6.49 -7.05 1.71
N ALA A 511 -6.28 -6.16 0.73
CA ALA A 511 -5.13 -6.19 -0.15
C ALA A 511 -4.55 -4.78 -0.30
N SER A 512 -3.23 -4.70 -0.30
CA SER A 512 -2.47 -3.46 -0.45
C SER A 512 -1.42 -3.66 -1.53
N ILE A 513 -1.33 -2.74 -2.50
CA ILE A 513 -0.16 -2.56 -3.35
C ILE A 513 0.75 -1.57 -2.65
N LEU A 514 1.97 -1.99 -2.38
CA LEU A 514 3.04 -1.13 -1.89
C LEU A 514 4.01 -0.89 -3.02
N TYR A 515 4.40 0.37 -3.23
CA TYR A 515 5.32 0.70 -4.30
C TYR A 515 6.31 1.81 -3.97
N GLU A 516 7.50 1.65 -4.55
CA GLU A 516 8.54 2.65 -4.59
C GLU A 516 8.43 3.42 -5.92
N ASP A 517 8.11 4.72 -5.84
CA ASP A 517 8.00 5.61 -7.00
C ASP A 517 9.34 6.35 -7.27
N ILE A 518 10.06 6.72 -6.21
CA ILE A 518 11.37 7.37 -6.30
C ILE A 518 12.45 6.33 -6.01
N LEU A 519 13.46 6.24 -6.88
CA LEU A 519 14.52 5.25 -6.71
C LEU A 519 15.23 5.39 -5.36
N GLY A 520 15.13 4.35 -4.51
CA GLY A 520 15.75 4.29 -3.20
C GLY A 520 14.95 4.91 -2.07
N SER A 521 13.72 5.41 -2.31
CA SER A 521 12.86 5.97 -1.25
C SER A 521 12.18 4.92 -0.37
N GLY A 522 12.20 3.65 -0.78
CA GLY A 522 11.41 2.58 -0.20
C GLY A 522 9.92 2.70 -0.54
N SER A 523 9.11 1.79 0.03
CA SER A 523 7.68 1.68 -0.25
C SER A 523 6.86 2.60 0.64
N LYS A 524 6.75 3.86 0.23
CA LYS A 524 5.95 4.88 0.92
C LYS A 524 4.58 5.12 0.29
N ASN A 525 4.33 4.50 -0.86
CA ASN A 525 3.07 4.64 -1.55
C ASN A 525 2.22 3.39 -1.39
N TYR A 526 0.92 3.60 -1.23
CA TYR A 526 -0.07 2.59 -0.90
C TYR A 526 -1.30 2.77 -1.80
N GLN A 527 -1.77 1.67 -2.40
CA GLN A 527 -3.13 1.54 -2.91
C GLN A 527 -3.77 0.36 -2.19
N MET A 528 -4.94 0.57 -1.59
CA MET A 528 -5.51 -0.42 -0.67
C MET A 528 -7.00 -0.62 -0.92
N VAL A 529 -7.43 -1.88 -0.73
CA VAL A 529 -8.83 -2.30 -0.74
C VAL A 529 -9.09 -3.15 0.50
N LYS A 530 -10.17 -2.84 1.22
CA LYS A 530 -10.70 -3.69 2.29
C LYS A 530 -11.85 -4.53 1.74
N TYR A 531 -11.74 -5.84 1.86
CA TYR A 531 -12.82 -6.72 1.40
C TYR A 531 -13.94 -6.72 2.44
N ALA A 532 -15.19 -6.67 1.96
CA ALA A 532 -16.35 -6.78 2.84
C ALA A 532 -16.32 -8.13 3.59
N PRO A 533 -16.84 -8.18 4.84
CA PRO A 533 -16.83 -9.37 5.69
C PRO A 533 -17.32 -10.65 5.04
#